data_AF-A0A2G5B891-F1
#
_entry.id   AF-A0A2G5B891-F1
#
_cell.length_a   1.000
_cell.length_b   1.000
_cell.length_c   1.000
_cell.angle_alpha   90.00
_cell.angle_beta   90.00
_cell.angle_gamma   90.00
#
_symmetry.space_group_name_H-M   'P 1'
#
loop_
_entity.id
_entity.type
_entity.pdbx_description
1 polymer ?
#
loop_
_entity_poly.entity_id
_entity_poly.type
_entity_poly.pdbx_seq_one_letter_code
_entity_poly.pdbx_strand_id
1 'polypeptide(L)' 'MLGIFRSVLSTKLLRPFTAQPVHSHKVGIVESTRGMKVRSSVKLICNSCSFVRRRGRLFVVCKHDPKHKQRQG' A
#
# COMPACT_ATOMS: atom_id res chain seq x y z
N MET A 1 57.14 -5.97 23.00
CA MET A 1 56.60 -6.74 21.86
C MET A 1 55.31 -7.40 22.32
N LEU A 2 54.20 -7.09 21.64
CA LEU A 2 52.79 -7.54 21.85
C LEU A 2 52.12 -6.91 23.09
N GLY A 3 51.09 -6.05 22.98
CA GLY A 3 49.80 -6.27 22.33
C GLY A 3 48.97 -7.21 23.22
N ILE A 4 47.81 -6.84 23.76
CA ILE A 4 46.52 -7.03 23.09
C ILE A 4 45.41 -6.23 23.80
N PHE A 5 44.66 -5.54 22.95
CA PHE A 5 43.38 -4.86 23.12
C PHE A 5 42.30 -5.73 23.78
N ARG A 6 41.42 -5.11 24.58
CA ARG A 6 39.96 -5.34 24.52
C ARG A 6 39.21 -4.28 25.32
N SER A 7 39.01 -3.14 24.68
CA SER A 7 38.03 -2.12 25.06
C SER A 7 36.64 -2.75 25.12
N VAL A 8 36.01 -2.61 26.28
CA VAL A 8 34.66 -3.09 26.54
C VAL A 8 33.68 -2.33 25.63
N LEU A 9 33.02 -3.13 24.79
CA LEU A 9 31.83 -2.90 23.99
C LEU A 9 31.09 -1.57 24.28
N SER A 10 31.40 -0.55 23.48
CA SER A 10 30.69 0.73 23.49
C SER A 10 29.24 0.52 23.04
N THR A 11 28.31 0.78 23.95
CA THR A 11 26.85 0.70 23.87
C THR A 11 26.22 1.77 22.95
N LYS A 12 26.63 1.83 21.68
CA LYS A 12 26.09 2.81 20.73
C LYS A 12 25.46 2.19 19.49
N LEU A 13 24.32 1.50 19.64
CA LEU A 13 23.37 1.28 18.54
C LEU A 13 21.91 1.25 19.02
N LEU A 14 21.48 2.25 19.78
CA LEU A 14 20.08 2.67 19.77
C LEU A 14 19.98 3.89 18.87
N ARG A 15 19.60 3.66 17.61
CA ARG A 15 19.32 4.74 16.66
C ARG A 15 18.02 5.41 17.11
N PRO A 16 18.00 6.72 17.41
CA PRO A 16 16.76 7.41 17.70
C PRO A 16 15.90 7.37 16.44
N PHE A 17 14.68 6.88 16.58
CA PHE A 17 13.65 6.87 15.55
C PHE A 17 13.28 8.33 15.28
N THR A 18 13.96 8.99 14.35
CA THR A 18 13.57 10.32 13.90
C THR A 18 12.18 10.20 13.30
N ALA A 19 11.19 10.74 14.01
CA ALA A 19 9.81 10.84 13.55
C ALA A 19 9.80 11.56 12.19
N GLN A 20 9.44 10.83 11.14
CA GLN A 20 9.30 11.36 9.79
C GLN A 20 8.08 12.32 9.76
N PRO A 21 8.19 13.50 9.15
CA PRO A 21 7.08 14.44 9.04
C PRO A 21 6.00 13.89 8.10
N VAL A 22 4.78 13.70 8.62
CA VAL A 22 3.59 13.35 7.83
C VAL A 22 3.24 14.49 6.88
N HIS A 23 3.70 14.43 5.63
CA HIS A 23 3.26 15.35 4.58
C HIS A 23 1.80 15.05 4.24
N SER A 24 0.91 15.86 4.80
CA SER A 24 -0.52 15.88 4.50
C SER A 24 -0.73 16.50 3.12
N HIS A 25 -0.49 15.71 2.06
CA HIS A 25 -0.93 16.06 0.72
C HIS A 25 -2.45 15.88 0.67
N LYS A 26 -3.19 16.97 0.84
CA LYS A 26 -4.61 17.03 0.48
C LYS A 26 -4.71 16.96 -1.05
N VAL A 27 -4.69 15.75 -1.59
CA VAL A 27 -4.94 15.49 -3.00
C VAL A 27 -6.41 15.80 -3.27
N GLY A 28 -6.66 16.89 -4.00
CA GLY A 28 -7.96 17.20 -4.56
C GLY A 28 -8.39 16.06 -5.48
N ILE A 29 -9.38 15.29 -5.05
CA ILE A 29 -9.99 14.18 -5.81
C ILE A 29 -10.84 14.72 -6.95
N VAL A 30 -10.20 15.16 -8.03
CA VAL A 30 -10.80 15.07 -9.37
C VAL A 30 -10.56 13.67 -9.93
N GLU A 31 -11.14 12.64 -9.29
CA GLU A 31 -11.06 11.26 -9.76
C GLU A 31 -12.14 11.02 -10.84
N SER A 32 -11.92 11.60 -12.03
CA SER A 32 -12.68 11.29 -13.23
C SER A 32 -11.78 10.55 -14.23
N THR A 33 -11.21 9.42 -13.80
CA THR A 33 -10.59 8.48 -14.74
C THR A 33 -11.54 7.30 -14.92
N ARG A 34 -11.95 7.06 -16.17
CA ARG A 34 -12.80 5.95 -16.60
C ARG A 34 -12.00 4.62 -16.58
N GLY A 35 -11.31 4.32 -15.48
CA GLY A 35 -10.34 3.24 -15.32
C GLY A 35 -10.43 2.54 -13.96
N MET A 36 -9.96 1.30 -13.89
CA MET A 36 -10.11 0.40 -12.74
C MET A 36 -9.50 0.97 -11.45
N LYS A 37 -10.28 0.96 -10.35
CA LYS A 37 -9.87 1.52 -9.06
C LYS A 37 -9.13 0.49 -8.20
N VAL A 38 -7.90 0.79 -7.81
CA VAL A 38 -7.13 -0.08 -6.90
C VAL A 38 -7.51 0.25 -5.45
N ARG A 39 -7.89 -0.76 -4.67
CA ARG A 39 -8.24 -0.63 -3.25
C ARG A 39 -7.64 -1.78 -2.45
N SER A 40 -7.34 -1.55 -1.17
CA SER A 40 -6.88 -2.61 -0.26
C SER A 40 -7.95 -3.69 -0.02
N SER A 41 -9.21 -3.28 0.02
CA SER A 41 -10.37 -4.16 0.12
C SER A 41 -11.29 -3.98 -1.09
N VAL A 42 -11.85 -5.08 -1.56
CA VAL A 42 -12.71 -5.10 -2.73
C VAL A 42 -14.09 -5.63 -2.33
N LYS A 43 -15.14 -4.89 -2.73
CA LYS A 43 -16.54 -5.22 -2.43
C LYS A 43 -17.39 -5.09 -3.70
N LEU A 44 -18.46 -5.87 -3.77
CA LEU A 44 -19.50 -5.71 -4.80
C LEU A 44 -20.35 -4.48 -4.48
N ILE A 45 -20.60 -3.67 -5.50
CA ILE A 45 -21.39 -2.43 -5.39
C ILE A 45 -22.78 -2.63 -6.00
N CYS A 46 -22.90 -3.57 -6.95
CA CYS A 46 -24.05 -3.76 -7.80
C CYS A 46 -24.33 -5.25 -8.02
N ASN A 47 -25.55 -5.60 -8.43
CA ASN A 47 -25.95 -6.99 -8.68
C ASN A 47 -25.23 -7.62 -9.89
N SER A 48 -24.73 -6.79 -10.82
CA SER A 48 -23.97 -7.24 -11.99
C SER A 48 -22.46 -7.27 -11.77
N CYS A 49 -22.01 -6.90 -10.58
CA CYS A 49 -20.62 -6.90 -10.18
C CYS A 49 -20.23 -8.34 -9.79
N SER A 50 -19.07 -8.81 -10.25
CA SER A 50 -18.59 -10.17 -9.97
C SER A 50 -17.14 -10.17 -9.52
N PHE A 51 -16.79 -11.08 -8.61
CA PHE A 51 -15.42 -11.32 -8.19
C PHE A 51 -14.70 -12.22 -9.20
N VAL A 52 -13.52 -11.80 -9.65
CA VAL A 52 -12.68 -12.56 -10.58
C VAL A 52 -11.25 -12.57 -10.05
N ARG A 53 -10.61 -13.74 -9.98
CA ARG A 53 -9.18 -13.84 -9.66
C ARG A 53 -8.38 -13.92 -10.96
N ARG A 54 -7.42 -13.00 -11.15
CA ARG A 54 -6.52 -12.99 -12.31
C ARG A 54 -5.09 -12.76 -11.82
N ARG A 55 -4.13 -13.56 -12.31
CA ARG A 55 -2.69 -13.42 -11.96
C ARG A 55 -2.46 -13.30 -10.43
N GLY A 56 -3.17 -14.14 -9.65
CA GLY A 56 -3.07 -14.16 -8.18
C GLY A 56 -3.71 -12.99 -7.43
N ARG A 57 -4.39 -12.05 -8.11
CA ARG A 57 -5.07 -10.91 -7.46
C ARG A 57 -6.58 -10.96 -7.64
N LEU A 58 -7.31 -10.40 -6.67
CA LEU A 58 -8.76 -10.29 -6.72
C LEU A 58 -9.20 -9.02 -7.45
N PHE A 59 -10.16 -9.16 -8.35
CA PHE A 59 -10.74 -8.07 -9.11
C PHE A 59 -12.26 -8.08 -8.94
N VAL A 60 -12.87 -6.91 -9.05
CA VAL A 60 -14.30 -6.79 -9.32
C VAL A 60 -14.48 -6.26 -10.73
N VAL A 61 -15.27 -6.99 -11.51
CA VAL A 61 -15.66 -6.63 -12.86
C VAL A 61 -17.16 -6.38 -12.89
N CYS A 62 -17.58 -5.30 -13.54
CA CYS A 62 -18.98 -5.00 -13.81
C CYS A 62 -19.15 -4.79 -15.33
N LYS A 63 -20.22 -5.36 -15.87
CA LYS A 63 -20.58 -5.25 -17.30
C LYS A 63 -21.32 -3.95 -17.62
N HIS A 64 -22.19 -3.49 -16.70
CA HIS A 64 -23.00 -2.29 -16.88
C HIS A 64 -22.21 -1.01 -16.64
N ASP A 65 -21.50 -0.93 -15.51
CA ASP A 65 -20.82 0.28 -15.07
C ASP A 65 -19.31 0.10 -14.93
N PRO A 66 -18.48 0.80 -15.72
CA PRO A 66 -17.02 0.71 -15.60
C PRO A 66 -16.49 1.33 -14.30
N LYS A 67 -17.27 2.18 -13.63
CA LYS A 67 -16.91 2.83 -12.35
C LYS A 67 -16.76 1.82 -11.20
N HIS A 68 -17.41 0.67 -11.28
CA HIS A 68 -17.36 -0.36 -10.24
C HIS A 68 -16.15 -1.30 -10.37
N LYS A 69 -15.36 -1.17 -11.45
CA LYS A 69 -14.18 -1.99 -11.68
C LYS A 69 -13.13 -1.72 -10.61
N GLN A 70 -12.75 -2.76 -9.86
CA GLN A 70 -11.79 -2.64 -8.74
C GLN A 70 -10.72 -3.73 -8.79
N ARG A 71 -9.53 -3.46 -8.22
CA ARG A 71 -8.43 -4.41 -8.04
C ARG A 71 -7.94 -4.39 -6.59
N GLN A 72 -7.66 -5.55 -6.02
CA GLN A 72 -7.07 -5.69 -4.70
C GLN A 72 -5.55 -5.50 -4.76
N GLY A 73 -5.04 -4.53 -4.00
CA GLY A 73 -3.61 -4.26 -3.84
C GLY A 73 -3.04 -3.26 -4.83
#